data_AF-A0A183CV92-F1
#
_entry.id   AF-A0A183CV92-F1
#
_cell.length_a   1.000
_cell.length_b   1.000
_cell.length_c   1.000
_cell.angle_alpha   90.00
_cell.angle_beta   90.00
_cell.angle_gamma   90.00
#
_symmetry.space_group_name_H-M   'P 1'
#
loop_
_entity.id
_entity.type
_entity.pdbx_description
1 polymer ?
#
loop_
_entity_poly.entity_id
_entity_poly.type
_entity_poly.pdbx_seq_one_letter_code
_entity_poly.pdbx_strand_id
1 'polypeptide(L)'
;MQEPIHEVDSYLLVYLDERAASLPPFVLTSLCQLFARITKLGWNDYDSDNNAFPFREPLFSILKYAEKNSDKGPLAVQLLAQLVSDINSSAGFDSLIKQRKTATIFRDEHLFDIFKLSTSVLQKTVSGGTSPRQLSTVNGLLQLSLNCLSFDFVGSVCDETSEDNATVQVPTSWRIGRVLPLSVENKECCIIGMVACQLTFSIRFLEKASASSLLVSALRLHP
;
A
#
# COMPACT_ATOMS: atom_id res chain seq x y z
N MET A 1 -36.08 -0.04 1.83
CA MET A 1 -35.03 -0.99 2.23
C MET A 1 -33.78 -0.54 1.50
N GLN A 2 -32.90 0.18 2.19
CA GLN A 2 -31.56 0.49 1.69
C GLN A 2 -30.72 -0.73 2.06
N GLU A 3 -30.23 -1.50 1.07
CA GLU A 3 -29.25 -2.55 1.37
C GLU A 3 -28.05 -1.91 2.08
N PRO A 4 -27.53 -2.54 3.16
CA PRO A 4 -26.42 -1.96 3.91
C PRO A 4 -25.21 -1.84 2.99
N ILE A 5 -24.61 -0.64 2.93
CA ILE A 5 -23.53 -0.28 1.99
C ILE A 5 -22.33 -1.26 2.07
N HIS A 6 -22.16 -1.96 3.19
CA HIS A 6 -21.16 -3.02 3.37
C HIS A 6 -21.37 -4.25 2.47
N GLU A 7 -22.62 -4.59 2.10
CA GLU A 7 -22.91 -5.68 1.16
C GLU A 7 -22.31 -5.39 -0.23
N VAL A 8 -22.25 -4.12 -0.63
CA VAL A 8 -21.66 -3.71 -1.91
C VAL A 8 -20.14 -3.91 -1.90
N ASP A 9 -19.46 -3.60 -0.80
CA ASP A 9 -18.03 -3.81 -0.64
C ASP A 9 -17.68 -5.30 -0.70
N SER A 10 -18.45 -6.12 0.03
CA SER A 10 -18.32 -7.57 0.04
C SER A 10 -18.57 -8.19 -1.34
N TYR A 11 -19.63 -7.76 -2.04
CA TYR A 11 -19.93 -8.20 -3.40
C TYR A 11 -18.80 -7.84 -4.38
N LEU A 12 -18.28 -6.62 -4.29
CA LEU A 12 -17.20 -6.16 -5.16
C LEU A 12 -15.94 -7.01 -4.98
N LEU A 13 -15.59 -7.36 -3.74
CA LEU A 13 -14.45 -8.24 -3.46
C LEU A 13 -14.63 -9.64 -4.03
N VAL A 14 -15.83 -10.23 -3.90
CA VAL A 14 -16.15 -11.53 -4.51
C VAL A 14 -16.04 -11.45 -6.03
N TYR A 15 -16.61 -10.41 -6.63
CA TYR A 15 -16.55 -10.21 -8.08
C TYR A 15 -15.10 -10.06 -8.58
N LEU A 16 -14.28 -9.29 -7.88
CA LEU A 16 -12.86 -9.14 -8.18
C LEU A 16 -12.11 -10.46 -8.08
N ASP A 17 -12.38 -11.26 -7.04
CA ASP A 17 -11.74 -12.56 -6.84
C ASP A 17 -12.02 -13.54 -7.98
N GLU A 18 -13.25 -13.54 -8.50
CA GLU A 18 -13.68 -14.45 -9.56
C GLU A 18 -13.27 -13.98 -10.96
N ARG A 19 -13.23 -12.66 -11.19
CA ARG A 19 -13.16 -12.10 -12.55
C ARG A 19 -11.88 -11.35 -12.87
N ALA A 20 -11.04 -10.99 -11.89
CA ALA A 20 -9.87 -10.12 -12.11
C ALA A 20 -8.97 -10.55 -13.28
N ALA A 21 -8.75 -11.86 -13.46
CA ALA A 21 -7.91 -12.39 -14.54
C ALA A 21 -8.47 -12.15 -15.95
N SER A 22 -9.79 -11.93 -16.07
CA SER A 22 -10.49 -11.70 -17.34
C SER A 22 -10.75 -10.23 -17.64
N LEU A 23 -10.52 -9.34 -16.67
CA LEU A 23 -10.83 -7.93 -16.79
C LEU A 23 -9.69 -7.15 -17.48
N PRO A 24 -10.02 -6.16 -18.32
CA PRO A 24 -9.02 -5.21 -18.78
C PRO A 24 -8.34 -4.48 -17.60
N PRO A 25 -7.03 -4.17 -17.67
CA PRO A 25 -6.31 -3.58 -16.54
C PRO A 25 -6.90 -2.26 -16.02
N PHE A 26 -7.46 -1.42 -16.90
CA PHE A 26 -8.10 -0.17 -16.51
C PHE A 26 -9.39 -0.41 -15.72
N VAL A 27 -10.20 -1.39 -16.11
CA VAL A 27 -11.42 -1.78 -15.39
C VAL A 27 -11.06 -2.30 -14.01
N LEU A 28 -10.06 -3.19 -13.94
CA LEU A 28 -9.57 -3.72 -12.67
C LEU A 28 -9.13 -2.59 -11.73
N THR A 29 -8.39 -1.63 -12.27
CA THR A 29 -7.93 -0.45 -11.50
C THR A 29 -9.10 0.39 -11.00
N SER A 30 -10.09 0.68 -11.84
CA SER A 30 -11.28 1.44 -11.44
C SER A 30 -12.11 0.71 -10.38
N LEU A 31 -12.20 -0.62 -10.44
CA LEU A 31 -12.89 -1.42 -9.42
C LEU A 31 -12.12 -1.43 -8.09
N CYS A 32 -10.79 -1.53 -8.12
CA CYS A 32 -9.97 -1.38 -6.91
C CYS A 32 -10.09 0.03 -6.29
N GLN A 33 -10.20 1.07 -7.12
CA GLN A 33 -10.47 2.44 -6.66
C GLN A 33 -11.87 2.58 -6.06
N LEU A 34 -12.87 1.93 -6.65
CA LEU A 34 -14.23 1.89 -6.11
C LEU A 34 -14.26 1.22 -4.73
N PHE A 35 -13.61 0.06 -4.59
CA PHE A 35 -13.42 -0.61 -3.30
C PHE A 35 -12.80 0.34 -2.26
N ALA A 36 -11.67 0.96 -2.61
CA ALA A 36 -10.97 1.90 -1.75
C ALA A 36 -11.88 3.06 -1.31
N ARG A 37 -12.67 3.62 -2.23
CA ARG A 37 -13.60 4.71 -1.94
C ARG A 37 -14.73 4.26 -1.00
N ILE A 38 -15.34 3.10 -1.24
CA ILE A 38 -16.42 2.56 -0.39
C ILE A 38 -15.88 2.29 1.02
N THR A 39 -14.77 1.56 1.12
CA THR A 39 -14.10 1.25 2.39
C THR A 39 -13.73 2.54 3.16
N LYS A 40 -13.19 3.55 2.49
CA LYS A 40 -12.84 4.85 3.09
C LYS A 40 -14.06 5.57 3.66
N LEU A 41 -15.17 5.60 2.92
CA LEU A 41 -16.37 6.33 3.34
C LEU A 41 -17.04 5.63 4.52
N GLY A 42 -17.05 4.29 4.53
CA GLY A 42 -17.57 3.47 5.63
C GLY A 42 -16.57 3.24 6.77
N TRP A 43 -15.37 3.82 6.74
CA TRP A 43 -14.28 3.47 7.66
C TRP A 43 -14.63 3.63 9.14
N ASN A 44 -15.53 4.57 9.46
CA ASN A 44 -15.97 4.84 10.83
C ASN A 44 -17.37 4.30 11.13
N ASP A 45 -17.99 3.58 10.20
CA ASP A 45 -19.31 3.01 10.38
C ASP A 45 -19.19 1.84 11.35
N TYR A 46 -19.87 1.97 12.48
CA TYR A 46 -19.87 0.98 13.54
C TYR A 46 -21.19 0.22 13.53
N ASP A 47 -21.11 -1.09 13.40
CA ASP A 47 -22.25 -1.98 13.53
C ASP A 47 -22.40 -2.37 15.01
N SER A 48 -23.44 -1.86 15.65
CA SER A 48 -23.73 -2.13 17.05
C SER A 48 -24.17 -3.57 17.30
N ASP A 49 -24.79 -4.22 16.33
CA ASP A 49 -25.34 -5.57 16.48
C ASP A 49 -24.21 -6.60 16.48
N ASN A 50 -23.21 -6.39 15.60
CA ASN A 50 -22.03 -7.25 15.49
C ASN A 50 -20.81 -6.74 16.28
N ASN A 51 -20.92 -5.57 16.92
CA ASN A 51 -19.86 -4.93 17.70
C ASN A 51 -18.54 -4.80 16.90
N ALA A 52 -18.64 -4.38 15.64
CA ALA A 52 -17.54 -4.39 14.68
C ALA A 52 -17.58 -3.18 13.72
N PHE A 53 -16.45 -2.94 13.04
CA PHE A 53 -16.37 -1.99 11.93
C PHE A 53 -16.38 -2.78 10.62
N PRO A 54 -17.54 -3.02 9.99
CA PRO A 54 -17.68 -3.97 8.90
C PRO A 54 -16.77 -3.64 7.70
N PHE A 55 -16.53 -2.37 7.39
CA PHE A 55 -15.62 -1.96 6.31
C PHE A 55 -14.12 -2.15 6.61
N ARG A 56 -13.74 -2.41 7.88
CA ARG A 56 -12.36 -2.71 8.25
C ARG A 56 -12.05 -4.21 8.20
N GLU A 57 -13.05 -5.05 8.40
CA GLU A 57 -12.89 -6.52 8.45
C GLU A 57 -12.23 -7.13 7.21
N PRO A 58 -12.57 -6.73 5.96
CA PRO A 58 -11.95 -7.31 4.77
C PRO A 58 -10.43 -7.11 4.72
N LEU A 59 -9.92 -6.07 5.37
CA LEU A 59 -8.49 -5.72 5.34
C LEU A 59 -7.61 -6.85 5.86
N PHE A 60 -8.05 -7.61 6.87
CA PHE A 60 -7.30 -8.74 7.39
C PHE A 60 -7.08 -9.83 6.33
N SER A 61 -8.14 -10.16 5.58
CA SER A 61 -8.07 -11.15 4.50
C SER A 61 -7.20 -10.67 3.35
N ILE A 62 -7.32 -9.39 2.97
CA ILE A 62 -6.50 -8.78 1.91
C ILE A 62 -5.01 -8.80 2.29
N LEU A 63 -4.67 -8.41 3.52
CA LEU A 63 -3.30 -8.49 4.04
C LEU A 63 -2.75 -9.93 3.95
N LYS A 64 -3.52 -10.93 4.39
CA LYS A 64 -3.12 -12.34 4.32
C LYS A 64 -2.86 -12.81 2.89
N TYR A 65 -3.68 -12.41 1.93
CA TYR A 65 -3.48 -12.75 0.52
C TYR A 65 -2.23 -12.08 -0.07
N ALA A 66 -1.99 -10.80 0.28
CA ALA A 66 -0.80 -10.08 -0.13
C ALA A 66 0.47 -10.71 0.45
N GLU A 67 0.46 -11.11 1.73
CA GLU A 67 1.60 -11.75 2.39
C GLU A 67 1.96 -13.10 1.77
N LYS A 68 0.95 -13.93 1.48
CA LYS A 68 1.14 -15.24 0.83
C LYS A 68 1.78 -15.10 -0.55
N ASN A 69 1.55 -13.97 -1.23
CA ASN A 69 2.07 -13.65 -2.56
C ASN A 69 1.88 -14.78 -3.60
N SER A 70 0.73 -15.45 -3.52
CA SER A 70 0.28 -16.48 -4.48
C SER A 70 -0.54 -15.86 -5.62
N ASP A 71 -1.40 -16.62 -6.30
CA ASP A 71 -2.18 -16.12 -7.45
C ASP A 71 -3.03 -14.88 -7.15
N LYS A 72 -3.57 -14.77 -5.92
CA LYS A 72 -4.35 -13.61 -5.44
C LYS A 72 -3.49 -12.45 -4.90
N GLY A 73 -2.18 -12.65 -4.75
CA GLY A 73 -1.26 -11.68 -4.16
C GLY A 73 -1.20 -10.34 -4.91
N PRO A 74 -1.04 -10.33 -6.24
CA PRO A 74 -0.97 -9.08 -7.01
C PRO A 74 -2.24 -8.21 -6.86
N LEU A 75 -3.42 -8.83 -6.89
CA LEU A 75 -4.69 -8.13 -6.70
C LEU A 75 -4.78 -7.55 -5.28
N ALA A 76 -4.41 -8.33 -4.26
CA ALA A 76 -4.42 -7.87 -2.88
C ALA A 76 -3.47 -6.68 -2.67
N VAL A 77 -2.26 -6.72 -3.25
CA VAL A 77 -1.32 -5.58 -3.22
C VAL A 77 -1.91 -4.35 -3.91
N GLN A 78 -2.60 -4.52 -5.04
CA GLN A 78 -3.26 -3.42 -5.75
C GLN A 78 -4.39 -2.80 -4.92
N LEU A 79 -5.23 -3.61 -4.27
CA LEU A 79 -6.30 -3.14 -3.38
C LEU A 79 -5.74 -2.32 -2.22
N LEU A 80 -4.68 -2.82 -1.56
CA LEU A 80 -4.01 -2.08 -0.49
C LEU A 80 -3.42 -0.77 -0.99
N ALA A 81 -2.79 -0.76 -2.18
CA ALA A 81 -2.18 0.44 -2.73
C ALA A 81 -3.23 1.52 -3.04
N GLN A 82 -4.37 1.13 -3.62
CA GLN A 82 -5.48 2.05 -3.85
C GLN A 82 -6.10 2.52 -2.53
N LEU A 83 -6.27 1.65 -1.54
CA LEU A 83 -6.83 2.02 -0.24
C LEU A 83 -5.95 3.05 0.50
N VAL A 84 -4.64 2.82 0.61
CA VAL A 84 -3.72 3.76 1.27
C VAL A 84 -3.72 5.11 0.56
N SER A 85 -3.66 5.10 -0.78
CA SER A 85 -3.71 6.32 -1.59
C SER A 85 -5.02 7.08 -1.39
N ASP A 86 -6.15 6.35 -1.39
CA ASP A 86 -7.46 6.97 -1.31
C ASP A 86 -7.75 7.54 0.08
N ILE A 87 -7.40 6.84 1.16
CA ILE A 87 -7.53 7.35 2.54
C ILE A 87 -6.70 8.62 2.73
N ASN A 88 -5.51 8.68 2.13
CA ASN A 88 -4.65 9.86 2.19
C ASN A 88 -5.22 11.06 1.41
N SER A 89 -6.11 10.83 0.45
CA SER A 89 -6.75 11.88 -0.35
C SER A 89 -7.88 12.60 0.41
N SER A 90 -8.14 13.86 0.07
CA SER A 90 -9.32 14.59 0.53
C SER A 90 -10.62 14.24 -0.23
N ALA A 91 -10.51 13.53 -1.36
CA ALA A 91 -11.64 13.20 -2.21
C ALA A 91 -12.72 12.38 -1.48
N GLY A 92 -13.98 12.62 -1.83
CA GLY A 92 -15.14 11.88 -1.30
C GLY A 92 -15.63 12.31 0.09
N PHE A 93 -14.92 13.17 0.82
CA PHE A 93 -15.40 13.71 2.08
C PHE A 93 -16.01 15.11 1.91
N ASP A 94 -17.16 15.34 2.54
CA ASP A 94 -17.79 16.68 2.59
C ASP A 94 -17.12 17.63 3.59
N SER A 95 -16.23 17.11 4.45
CA SER A 95 -15.56 17.87 5.50
C SER A 95 -14.16 17.35 5.78
N LEU A 96 -13.20 18.28 5.89
CA LEU A 96 -11.82 17.99 6.26
C LEU A 96 -11.71 17.35 7.65
N ILE A 97 -12.65 17.60 8.56
CA ILE A 97 -12.65 16.99 9.90
C ILE A 97 -12.89 15.48 9.80
N LYS A 98 -13.89 15.06 9.01
CA LYS A 98 -14.19 13.63 8.78
C LYS A 98 -13.02 12.93 8.09
N GLN A 99 -12.41 13.61 7.12
CA GLN A 99 -11.23 13.09 6.44
C GLN A 99 -10.06 12.87 7.40
N ARG A 100 -9.67 13.90 8.16
CA ARG A 100 -8.55 13.81 9.09
C ARG A 100 -8.75 12.77 10.17
N LYS A 101 -9.99 12.64 10.69
CA LYS A 101 -10.33 11.59 11.66
C LYS A 101 -10.07 10.20 11.06
N THR A 102 -10.59 9.95 9.85
CA THR A 102 -10.41 8.68 9.14
C THR A 102 -8.93 8.38 8.88
N ALA A 103 -8.21 9.34 8.31
CA ALA A 103 -6.79 9.21 8.00
C ALA A 103 -5.95 8.96 9.25
N THR A 104 -6.26 9.65 10.36
CA THR A 104 -5.57 9.50 11.65
C THR A 104 -5.75 8.10 12.22
N ILE A 105 -6.99 7.61 12.28
CA ILE A 105 -7.31 6.25 12.77
C ILE A 105 -6.59 5.21 11.90
N PHE A 106 -6.67 5.34 10.57
CA PHE A 106 -6.00 4.41 9.65
C PHE A 106 -4.48 4.40 9.81
N ARG A 107 -3.88 5.60 9.92
CA ARG A 107 -2.44 5.79 10.14
C ARG A 107 -1.97 5.08 11.41
N ASP A 108 -2.74 5.23 12.49
CA ASP A 108 -2.36 4.74 13.80
C ASP A 108 -2.61 3.23 13.95
N GLU A 109 -3.65 2.69 13.31
CA GLU A 109 -4.07 1.29 13.46
C GLU A 109 -3.54 0.33 12.38
N HIS A 110 -3.34 0.78 11.12
CA HIS A 110 -3.11 -0.15 10.00
C HIS A 110 -1.92 0.20 9.09
N LEU A 111 -1.62 1.49 8.92
CA LEU A 111 -0.65 1.93 7.92
C LEU A 111 0.74 1.30 8.11
N PHE A 112 1.17 1.11 9.36
CA PHE A 112 2.46 0.48 9.64
C PHE A 112 2.50 -1.00 9.27
N ASP A 113 1.41 -1.73 9.53
CA ASP A 113 1.32 -3.16 9.20
C ASP A 113 1.33 -3.38 7.69
N ILE A 114 0.64 -2.51 6.94
CA ILE A 114 0.67 -2.48 5.48
C ILE A 114 2.10 -2.20 4.98
N PHE A 115 2.79 -1.23 5.57
CA PHE A 115 4.17 -0.91 5.20
C PHE A 115 5.13 -2.08 5.48
N LYS A 116 5.07 -2.67 6.68
CA LYS A 116 5.85 -3.87 7.04
C LYS A 116 5.60 -5.03 6.09
N LEU A 117 4.33 -5.28 5.74
CA LEU A 117 3.99 -6.32 4.78
C LEU A 117 4.63 -6.04 3.42
N SER A 118 4.49 -4.81 2.91
CA SER A 118 5.01 -4.44 1.59
C SER A 118 6.53 -4.69 1.48
N THR A 119 7.28 -4.29 2.51
CA THR A 119 8.74 -4.47 2.57
C THR A 119 9.14 -5.93 2.78
N SER A 120 8.41 -6.68 3.62
CA SER A 120 8.66 -8.11 3.85
C SER A 120 8.46 -8.94 2.59
N VAL A 121 7.33 -8.75 1.88
CA VAL A 121 7.02 -9.47 0.65
C VAL A 121 7.99 -9.07 -0.46
N LEU A 122 8.36 -7.79 -0.55
CA LEU A 122 9.36 -7.30 -1.50
C LEU A 122 10.72 -7.98 -1.30
N GLN A 123 11.20 -8.08 -0.05
CA GLN A 123 12.45 -8.77 0.28
C GLN A 123 12.41 -10.25 -0.10
N LYS A 124 11.33 -10.95 0.26
CA LYS A 124 11.13 -12.38 -0.09
C LYS A 124 11.15 -12.57 -1.61
N THR A 125 10.45 -11.70 -2.35
CA THR A 125 10.33 -11.78 -3.82
C THR A 125 11.66 -11.51 -4.53
N VAL A 126 12.43 -10.53 -4.06
CA VAL A 126 13.73 -10.19 -4.66
C VAL A 126 14.82 -11.20 -4.31
N SER A 127 14.79 -11.75 -3.09
CA SER A 127 15.77 -12.75 -2.65
C SER A 127 15.59 -14.10 -3.36
N GLY A 128 14.36 -14.43 -3.78
CA GLY A 128 14.03 -15.65 -4.52
C GLY A 128 14.36 -15.63 -6.01
N GLY A 129 14.92 -14.53 -6.53
CA GLY A 129 15.15 -14.31 -7.96
C GLY A 129 13.91 -13.80 -8.69
N THR A 130 14.00 -12.63 -9.32
CA THR A 130 12.85 -11.96 -9.95
C THR A 130 12.62 -12.47 -11.37
N SER A 131 11.47 -13.11 -11.60
CA SER A 131 10.98 -13.43 -12.95
C SER A 131 10.16 -12.27 -13.53
N PRO A 132 9.97 -12.19 -14.87
CA PRO A 132 9.08 -11.18 -15.48
C PRO A 132 7.66 -11.19 -14.91
N ARG A 133 7.14 -12.37 -14.53
CA ARG A 133 5.83 -12.53 -13.88
C ARG A 133 5.76 -11.88 -12.50
N GLN A 134 6.88 -11.79 -11.79
CA GLN A 134 6.97 -11.15 -10.47
C GLN A 134 7.25 -9.65 -10.55
N LEU A 135 7.68 -9.14 -11.71
CA LEU A 135 8.05 -7.73 -11.87
C LEU A 135 6.84 -6.78 -11.69
N SER A 136 5.66 -7.19 -12.14
CA SER A 136 4.41 -6.46 -11.89
C SER A 136 4.08 -6.40 -10.39
N THR A 137 4.25 -7.51 -9.68
CA THR A 137 4.06 -7.58 -8.23
C THR A 137 5.06 -6.70 -7.49
N VAL A 138 6.34 -6.73 -7.90
CA VAL A 138 7.37 -5.87 -7.31
C VAL A 138 7.01 -4.40 -7.50
N ASN A 139 6.56 -3.99 -8.69
CA ASN A 139 6.13 -2.63 -8.93
C ASN A 139 4.92 -2.24 -8.04
N GLY A 140 3.95 -3.15 -7.88
CA GLY A 140 2.81 -2.95 -6.97
C GLY A 140 3.25 -2.79 -5.51
N LEU A 141 4.21 -3.58 -5.05
CA LEU A 141 4.75 -3.51 -3.69
C LEU A 141 5.54 -2.21 -3.46
N LEU A 142 6.33 -1.77 -4.45
CA LEU A 142 7.05 -0.50 -4.39
C LEU A 142 6.09 0.69 -4.33
N GLN A 143 5.03 0.66 -5.15
CA GLN A 143 3.97 1.67 -5.11
C GLN A 143 3.24 1.66 -3.76
N LEU A 144 2.93 0.48 -3.21
CA LEU A 144 2.33 0.37 -1.88
C LEU A 144 3.22 0.98 -0.79
N SER A 145 4.51 0.62 -0.78
CA SER A 145 5.48 1.20 0.16
C SER A 145 5.59 2.72 -0.01
N LEU A 146 5.61 3.22 -1.26
CA LEU A 146 5.65 4.65 -1.54
C LEU A 146 4.41 5.35 -0.99
N ASN A 147 3.21 4.82 -1.25
CA ASN A 147 1.96 5.36 -0.72
C ASN A 147 1.96 5.44 0.81
N CYS A 148 2.52 4.44 1.50
CA CYS A 148 2.66 4.46 2.95
C CYS A 148 3.61 5.55 3.44
N LEU A 149 4.75 5.75 2.78
CA LEU A 149 5.75 6.74 3.16
C LEU A 149 5.35 8.17 2.78
N SER A 150 4.54 8.32 1.73
CA SER A 150 3.96 9.59 1.29
C SER A 150 2.62 9.92 1.95
N PHE A 151 2.20 9.14 2.94
CA PHE A 151 1.00 9.43 3.71
C PHE A 151 1.18 10.75 4.48
N ASP A 152 0.15 11.59 4.54
CA ASP A 152 0.21 12.84 5.31
C ASP A 152 0.14 12.52 6.81
N PHE A 153 1.31 12.47 7.44
CA PHE A 153 1.43 12.20 8.88
C PHE A 153 1.13 13.44 9.74
N VAL A 154 1.22 14.64 9.16
CA VAL A 154 1.13 15.93 9.89
C VAL A 154 -0.32 16.40 9.97
N GLY A 155 -1.20 15.91 9.08
CA GLY A 155 -2.58 16.35 9.01
C GLY A 155 -2.61 17.82 8.59
N SER A 156 -2.22 18.09 7.34
CA SER A 156 -1.97 19.43 6.79
C SER A 156 -3.00 20.47 7.24
N VAL A 157 -2.62 21.26 8.25
CA VAL A 157 -2.82 22.71 8.25
C VAL A 157 -1.41 23.27 8.17
N CYS A 158 -0.87 23.32 6.95
CA CYS A 158 0.18 24.29 6.69
C CYS A 158 -0.49 25.66 6.82
N ASP A 159 -0.16 26.39 7.88
CA ASP A 159 -0.33 27.83 7.89
C ASP A 159 0.63 28.35 6.81
N GLU A 160 0.09 28.89 5.71
CA GLU A 160 0.84 29.39 4.53
C GLU A 160 1.76 30.60 4.88
N THR A 161 1.88 30.95 6.17
CA THR A 161 2.66 32.09 6.67
C THR A 161 3.99 31.70 7.31
N SER A 162 4.28 30.42 7.52
CA SER A 162 5.53 29.99 8.17
C SER A 162 6.60 29.50 7.19
N GLU A 163 7.74 30.19 7.15
CA GLU A 163 8.95 29.86 6.39
C GLU A 163 9.75 28.70 7.03
N ASP A 164 9.06 27.68 7.57
CA ASP A 164 9.68 26.65 8.40
C ASP A 164 9.74 25.28 7.71
N ASN A 165 10.90 24.65 7.81
CA ASN A 165 11.21 23.32 7.29
C ASN A 165 10.08 22.31 7.57
N ALA A 166 9.49 21.75 6.51
CA ALA A 166 8.57 20.63 6.59
C ALA A 166 9.29 19.39 7.16
N THR A 167 9.29 19.23 8.48
CA THR A 167 9.75 18.00 9.12
C THR A 167 8.64 16.96 9.03
N VAL A 168 8.87 15.89 8.27
CA VAL A 168 7.94 14.75 8.21
C VAL A 168 7.99 14.01 9.55
N GLN A 169 7.01 14.25 10.41
CA GLN A 169 6.90 13.60 11.71
C GLN A 169 6.26 12.22 11.56
N VAL A 170 7.07 11.16 11.53
CA VAL A 170 6.57 9.79 11.54
C VAL A 170 6.18 9.38 12.96
N PRO A 171 5.03 8.69 13.18
CA PRO A 171 4.58 8.24 14.48
C PRO A 171 5.67 7.48 15.24
N THR A 172 5.79 7.74 16.55
CA THR A 172 6.80 7.10 17.41
C THR A 172 6.72 5.57 17.39
N SER A 173 5.51 5.01 17.21
CA SER A 173 5.29 3.56 17.08
C SER A 173 6.08 2.92 15.93
N TRP A 174 6.34 3.67 14.85
CA TRP A 174 7.11 3.17 13.70
C TRP A 174 8.61 3.13 14.00
N ARG A 175 9.11 3.96 14.93
CA ARG A 175 10.54 3.99 15.31
C ARG A 175 10.96 2.77 16.13
N ILE A 176 10.02 2.14 16.81
CA ILE A 176 10.26 0.96 17.66
C ILE A 176 10.23 -0.33 16.83
N GLY A 177 9.41 -0.34 15.77
CA GLY A 177 9.37 -1.43 14.82
C GLY A 177 10.65 -1.47 13.99
N ARG A 178 11.63 -2.28 14.41
CA ARG A 178 12.83 -2.61 13.61
C ARG A 178 12.41 -3.32 12.32
N VAL A 179 12.07 -2.55 11.29
CA VAL A 179 11.92 -3.06 9.93
C VAL A 179 13.31 -3.04 9.32
N LEU A 180 14.01 -4.19 9.40
CA LEU A 180 15.32 -4.56 8.82
C LEU A 180 16.49 -4.66 9.82
N PRO A 181 17.19 -5.81 9.87
CA PRO A 181 18.62 -5.87 10.10
C PRO A 181 19.32 -5.75 8.74
N LEU A 182 19.38 -4.54 8.18
CA LEU A 182 20.42 -4.23 7.19
C LEU A 182 21.47 -3.45 7.94
N SER A 183 22.69 -3.98 7.91
CA SER A 183 23.87 -3.44 8.59
C SER A 183 24.11 -2.01 8.14
N VAL A 184 23.55 -1.05 8.89
CA VAL A 184 23.92 0.36 8.82
C VAL A 184 24.21 0.75 10.26
N GLU A 185 25.50 0.76 10.59
CA GLU A 185 26.02 1.47 11.75
C GLU A 185 25.68 2.95 11.59
N ASN A 186 24.51 3.37 12.04
CA ASN A 186 24.27 4.69 12.63
C ASN A 186 22.83 4.78 13.15
N LYS A 187 22.71 5.02 14.45
CA LYS A 187 21.45 4.95 15.21
C LYS A 187 20.55 6.19 15.06
N GLU A 188 20.83 7.09 14.12
CA GLU A 188 20.14 8.40 14.02
C GLU A 188 19.30 8.60 12.74
N CYS A 189 19.21 7.63 11.84
CA CYS A 189 18.50 7.83 10.56
C CYS A 189 17.46 6.74 10.26
N CYS A 190 16.35 6.72 11.00
CA CYS A 190 15.25 5.77 10.69
C CYS A 190 14.35 6.20 9.51
N ILE A 191 14.14 7.51 9.25
CA ILE A 191 13.23 7.95 8.19
C ILE A 191 13.95 8.25 6.87
N ILE A 192 15.01 9.05 6.93
CA ILE A 192 15.90 9.31 5.77
C ILE A 192 16.53 7.99 5.31
N GLY A 193 16.87 7.10 6.24
CA GLY A 193 17.36 5.74 5.94
C GLY A 193 16.31 4.85 5.27
N MET A 194 15.02 4.96 5.61
CA MET A 194 13.94 4.19 4.95
C MET A 194 13.68 4.67 3.53
N VAL A 195 13.62 5.99 3.31
CA VAL A 195 13.44 6.60 1.97
C VAL A 195 14.68 6.40 1.10
N ALA A 196 15.88 6.58 1.67
CA ALA A 196 17.14 6.28 1.00
C ALA A 196 17.33 4.78 0.73
N CYS A 197 16.85 3.89 1.62
CA CYS A 197 16.80 2.45 1.35
C CYS A 197 15.82 2.15 0.22
N GLN A 198 14.66 2.81 0.15
CA GLN A 198 13.71 2.62 -0.94
C GLN A 198 14.25 3.11 -2.29
N LEU A 199 14.93 4.25 -2.31
CA LEU A 199 15.66 4.76 -3.48
C LEU A 199 16.81 3.83 -3.87
N THR A 200 17.63 3.40 -2.91
CA THR A 200 18.75 2.47 -3.15
C THR A 200 18.25 1.11 -3.62
N PHE A 201 17.13 0.62 -3.09
CA PHE A 201 16.53 -0.65 -3.48
C PHE A 201 15.85 -0.55 -4.85
N SER A 202 15.15 0.54 -5.14
CA SER A 202 14.57 0.82 -6.46
C SER A 202 15.67 0.98 -7.52
N ILE A 203 16.78 1.67 -7.19
CA ILE A 203 17.96 1.82 -8.06
C ILE A 203 18.63 0.45 -8.28
N ARG A 204 18.91 -0.32 -7.23
CA ARG A 204 19.51 -1.66 -7.36
C ARG A 204 18.58 -2.65 -8.09
N PHE A 205 17.27 -2.51 -7.93
CA PHE A 205 16.28 -3.28 -8.67
C PHE A 205 16.28 -2.91 -10.16
N LEU A 206 16.32 -1.62 -10.49
CA LEU A 206 16.45 -1.14 -11.87
C LEU A 206 17.78 -1.57 -12.51
N GLU A 207 18.89 -1.54 -11.76
CA GLU A 207 20.20 -2.03 -12.22
C GLU A 207 20.18 -3.54 -12.49
N LYS A 208 19.61 -4.35 -11.59
CA LYS A 208 19.46 -5.79 -11.80
C LYS A 208 18.49 -6.13 -12.94
N ALA A 209 17.38 -5.41 -13.07
CA ALA A 209 16.42 -5.60 -14.14
C ALA A 209 17.01 -5.22 -15.51
N SER A 210 17.77 -4.13 -15.57
CA SER A 210 18.52 -3.70 -16.76
C SER A 210 19.57 -4.75 -17.16
N ALA A 211 20.39 -5.21 -16.20
CA ALA A 211 21.40 -6.25 -16.43
C ALA A 211 20.78 -7.58 -16.90
N SER A 212 19.61 -7.94 -16.38
CA SER A 212 18.87 -9.14 -16.80
C SER A 212 18.30 -9.00 -18.21
N SER A 213 17.80 -7.81 -18.58
CA SER A 213 17.29 -7.55 -19.95
C SER A 213 18.42 -7.54 -20.99
N LEU A 214 19.60 -7.04 -20.61
CA LEU A 214 20.80 -7.04 -21.45
C LEU A 214 21.36 -8.46 -21.62
N LEU A 215 21.34 -9.29 -20.57
CA LEU A 215 21.69 -10.71 -20.65
C LEU A 215 20.72 -11.50 -21.55
N VAL A 216 19.41 -11.25 -21.44
CA VAL A 216 18.40 -11.88 -22.30
C VAL A 216 18.52 -11.42 -23.76
N SER A 217 18.88 -10.16 -23.99
CA SER A 217 19.14 -9.61 -25.33
C SER A 217 20.44 -10.15 -25.93
N ALA A 218 21.48 -10.33 -25.12
CA ALA A 218 22.76 -10.91 -25.52
C ALA A 218 22.64 -12.42 -25.82
N LEU A 219 21.82 -13.16 -25.07
CA LEU A 219 21.55 -14.58 -25.31
C LEU A 219 20.67 -14.85 -26.56
N ARG A 220 19.93 -13.84 -27.07
CA ARG A 220 19.19 -13.94 -28.35
C ARG A 220 20.03 -13.58 -29.58
N LEU A 221 21.25 -13.08 -29.39
CA LEU A 221 22.14 -12.61 -30.47
C LEU A 221 23.28 -13.57 -30.81
N HIS A 222 23.35 -14.74 -30.16
CA HIS A 222 24.24 -15.81 -30.60
C HIS A 222 23.43 -16.87 -31.37
N PRO A 223 23.83 -17.19 -32.62
CA PRO A 223 23.04 -18.00 -33.56
C PRO A 223 22.91 -19.47 -33.16
#